data_AF-A0A965VJW1-F1
#
_entry.id   AF-A0A965VJW1-F1
#
_cell.length_a   1.000
_cell.length_b   1.000
_cell.length_c   1.000
_cell.angle_alpha   90.00
_cell.angle_beta   90.00
_cell.angle_gamma   90.00
#
_symmetry.space_group_name_H-M   'P 1'
#
loop_
_entity.id
_entity.type
_entity.pdbx_description
1 polymer ?
#
loop_
_entity_poly.entity_id
_entity_poly.type
_entity_poly.pdbx_seq_one_letter_code
_entity_poly.pdbx_strand_id
1 'polypeptide(L)'
;MMRHSGKKYFEDISIGDCAESGEQTVDREEMLEFARRYDPQYFHTDPEAAKASVFGEVVASGLFTAVLWRRLDHEISGDIAWICGVAWKDTRW
;
A
#
# COMPACT_ATOMS: atom_id res chain seq x y z
N MET A 1 -23.46 -3.33 29.83
CA MET A 1 -22.88 -3.76 28.54
C MET A 1 -21.42 -3.31 28.55
N MET A 2 -20.48 -4.25 28.74
CA MET A 2 -19.06 -3.91 28.90
C MET A 2 -18.51 -3.43 27.55
N ARG A 3 -18.03 -2.19 27.51
CA ARG A 3 -17.33 -1.65 26.34
C ARG A 3 -15.98 -2.36 26.25
N HIS A 4 -15.83 -3.25 25.27
CA HIS A 4 -14.52 -3.75 24.89
C HIS A 4 -13.64 -2.59 24.38
N SER A 5 -12.33 -2.76 24.53
CA SER A 5 -11.25 -1.76 24.49
C SER A 5 -11.23 -0.76 23.32
N GLY A 6 -12.16 0.18 23.17
CA GLY A 6 -12.11 1.23 22.13
C GLY A 6 -11.95 0.73 20.69
N LYS A 7 -12.19 -0.56 20.44
CA LYS A 7 -12.04 -1.26 19.17
C LYS A 7 -13.42 -1.58 18.62
N LYS A 8 -13.59 -1.47 17.31
CA LYS A 8 -14.77 -1.92 16.56
C LYS A 8 -14.65 -3.40 16.24
N TYR A 9 -15.74 -4.13 16.45
CA TYR A 9 -15.89 -5.53 16.04
C TYR A 9 -16.76 -5.61 14.80
N PHE A 10 -17.02 -6.83 14.31
CA PHE A 10 -17.75 -7.05 13.06
C PHE A 10 -19.14 -6.38 13.07
N GLU A 11 -19.86 -6.49 14.18
CA GLU A 11 -21.16 -5.90 14.44
C GLU A 11 -21.17 -4.35 14.50
N ASP A 12 -19.99 -3.73 14.64
CA ASP A 12 -19.84 -2.27 14.65
C ASP A 12 -19.50 -1.69 13.25
N ILE A 13 -19.33 -2.55 12.24
CA ILE A 13 -18.97 -2.16 10.86
C ILE A 13 -20.20 -2.29 9.96
N SER A 14 -20.50 -1.24 9.21
CA SER A 14 -21.60 -1.21 8.25
C SER A 14 -21.09 -1.24 6.81
N ILE A 15 -21.87 -1.84 5.91
CA ILE A 15 -21.59 -1.75 4.47
C ILE A 15 -21.65 -0.27 4.07
N GLY A 16 -20.56 0.21 3.45
CA GLY A 16 -20.41 1.60 3.04
C GLY A 16 -19.54 2.43 3.98
N ASP A 17 -19.12 1.90 5.13
CA ASP A 17 -18.10 2.53 5.96
C ASP A 17 -16.84 2.78 5.14
N CYS A 18 -16.34 4.00 5.18
CA CYS A 18 -15.20 4.46 4.42
C CYS A 18 -14.25 5.22 5.35
N ALA A 19 -12.95 5.11 5.06
CA ALA A 19 -11.90 5.88 5.72
C ALA A 19 -10.91 6.36 4.66
N GLU A 20 -10.29 7.50 4.92
CA GLU A 20 -9.29 8.11 4.05
C GLU A 20 -7.96 8.11 4.80
N SER A 21 -6.92 7.57 4.18
CA SER A 21 -5.58 7.60 4.74
C SER A 21 -4.94 8.97 4.59
N GLY A 22 -3.86 9.20 5.33
CA GLY A 22 -2.96 10.30 5.01
C GLY A 22 -2.26 10.11 3.66
N GLU A 23 -1.51 11.15 3.27
CA GLU A 23 -0.62 11.11 2.12
C GLU A 23 0.77 10.61 2.54
N GLN A 24 1.45 9.88 1.64
CA GLN A 24 2.83 9.45 1.83
C GLN A 24 3.67 9.93 0.64
N THR A 25 4.69 10.73 0.93
CA THR A 25 5.74 11.05 -0.04
C THR A 25 6.68 9.85 -0.17
N VAL A 26 6.95 9.43 -1.40
CA VAL A 26 7.86 8.33 -1.69
C VAL A 26 9.29 8.85 -1.84
N ASP A 27 10.22 8.31 -1.08
CA ASP A 27 11.64 8.54 -1.31
C ASP A 27 12.13 7.67 -2.48
N ARG A 28 12.89 8.30 -3.38
CA ARG A 28 13.37 7.64 -4.58
C ARG A 28 14.41 6.56 -4.28
N GLU A 29 15.30 6.80 -3.32
CA GLU A 29 16.35 5.84 -3.01
C GLU A 29 15.76 4.62 -2.29
N GLU A 30 14.84 4.82 -1.36
CA GLU A 30 14.10 3.73 -0.71
C GLU A 30 13.36 2.86 -1.74
N MET A 31 12.66 3.50 -2.70
CA MET A 31 11.97 2.80 -3.78
C MET A 31 12.93 1.93 -4.61
N LEU A 32 14.10 2.46 -4.99
CA LEU A 32 15.10 1.73 -5.76
C LEU A 32 15.76 0.62 -4.93
N GLU A 33 16.05 0.85 -3.65
CA GLU A 33 16.58 -0.15 -2.73
C GLU A 33 15.62 -1.34 -2.56
N PHE A 34 14.34 -1.05 -2.38
CA PHE A 34 13.30 -2.08 -2.32
C PHE A 34 13.27 -2.89 -3.63
N ALA A 35 13.21 -2.22 -4.77
CA ALA A 35 13.17 -2.88 -6.07
C ALA A 35 14.40 -3.78 -6.29
N ARG A 36 15.60 -3.29 -6.00
CA ARG A 36 16.83 -4.08 -6.12
C ARG A 36 16.80 -5.35 -5.26
N ARG A 37 16.11 -5.33 -4.12
CA ARG A 37 16.03 -6.48 -3.21
C ARG A 37 14.90 -7.44 -3.56
N TYR A 38 13.73 -6.94 -3.94
CA TYR A 38 12.50 -7.74 -3.98
C TYR A 38 11.84 -7.80 -5.36
N ASP A 39 12.10 -6.85 -6.25
CA ASP A 39 11.52 -6.80 -7.59
C ASP A 39 12.52 -6.19 -8.61
N PRO A 40 13.59 -6.91 -8.96
CA PRO A 40 14.75 -6.36 -9.66
C PRO A 40 14.54 -6.27 -11.19
N GLN A 41 13.33 -5.89 -11.63
CA GLN A 41 13.12 -5.56 -13.04
C GLN A 41 13.90 -4.30 -13.40
N TYR A 42 14.47 -4.24 -14.61
CA TYR A 42 15.37 -3.16 -15.02
C TYR A 42 14.68 -1.78 -14.94
N PHE A 43 13.38 -1.71 -15.26
CA PHE A 43 12.58 -0.48 -15.18
C PHE A 43 12.16 -0.07 -13.75
N HIS A 44 12.51 -0.87 -12.74
CA HIS A 44 12.36 -0.51 -11.33
C HIS A 44 13.69 -0.16 -10.64
N THR A 45 14.83 -0.42 -11.27
CA THR A 45 16.15 -0.41 -10.60
C THR A 45 17.20 0.45 -11.27
N ASP A 46 17.14 0.60 -12.59
CA ASP A 46 18.17 1.30 -13.38
C ASP A 46 17.52 2.46 -14.19
N PRO A 47 17.79 3.72 -13.81
CA PRO A 47 17.27 4.90 -14.51
C PRO A 47 17.64 5.00 -15.99
N GLU A 48 18.81 4.50 -16.39
CA GLU A 48 19.25 4.53 -17.78
C GLU A 48 18.62 3.41 -18.58
N ALA A 49 18.60 2.18 -18.04
CA ALA A 49 17.95 1.05 -18.71
C ALA A 49 16.42 1.26 -18.83
N ALA A 50 15.79 1.90 -17.84
CA ALA A 50 14.36 2.17 -17.83
C ALA A 50 13.90 3.07 -18.98
N LYS A 51 14.80 3.87 -19.58
CA LYS A 51 14.50 4.68 -20.78
C LYS A 51 14.06 3.83 -21.98
N ALA A 52 14.44 2.56 -22.02
CA ALA A 52 14.02 1.61 -23.05
C ALA A 52 12.68 0.93 -22.74
N SER A 53 12.13 1.13 -21.54
CA SER A 53 10.82 0.59 -21.16
C SER A 53 9.67 1.43 -21.71
N VAL A 54 8.44 0.89 -21.63
CA VAL A 54 7.22 1.63 -21.98
C VAL A 54 6.97 2.86 -21.10
N PHE A 55 7.61 2.94 -19.94
CA PHE A 55 7.48 4.04 -19.00
C PHE A 55 8.45 5.19 -19.32
N GLY A 56 9.57 4.92 -20.00
CA GLY A 56 10.59 5.92 -20.33
C GLY A 56 11.44 6.41 -19.15
N GLU A 57 11.12 5.99 -17.93
CA GLU A 57 11.84 6.30 -16.69
C GLU A 57 11.66 5.17 -15.67
N VAL A 58 12.39 5.25 -14.56
CA VAL A 58 12.17 4.33 -13.44
C VAL A 58 10.82 4.61 -12.80
N VAL A 59 10.04 3.55 -12.62
CA VAL A 59 8.76 3.59 -11.90
C VAL A 59 8.85 2.71 -10.66
N ALA A 60 8.05 3.01 -9.64
CA ALA A 60 7.96 2.18 -8.45
C ALA A 60 7.48 0.76 -8.80
N SER A 61 8.00 -0.24 -8.11
CA SER A 61 7.42 -1.58 -8.14
C SER A 61 6.00 -1.53 -7.58
N GLY A 62 5.05 -2.24 -8.21
CA GLY A 62 3.70 -2.39 -7.67
C GLY A 62 3.71 -3.04 -6.27
N LEU A 63 4.69 -3.90 -5.97
CA LEU A 63 4.86 -4.49 -4.63
C LEU A 63 5.31 -3.45 -3.59
N PHE A 64 6.17 -2.50 -3.97
CA PHE A 64 6.56 -1.39 -3.11
C PHE A 64 5.33 -0.53 -2.77
N THR A 65 4.54 -0.18 -3.78
CA THR A 65 3.32 0.63 -3.60
C THR A 65 2.28 -0.12 -2.75
N ALA A 66 2.16 -1.45 -2.88
CA ALA A 66 1.29 -2.27 -2.03
C ALA A 66 1.72 -2.31 -0.55
N VAL A 67 3.02 -2.31 -0.27
CA VAL A 67 3.54 -2.24 1.10
C VAL A 67 3.24 -0.89 1.74
N LEU A 68 3.42 0.21 1.00
CA LEU A 68 3.05 1.55 1.48
C LEU A 68 1.55 1.68 1.73
N TRP A 69 0.73 1.18 0.79
CA TRP A 69 -0.71 1.12 0.97
C TRP A 69 -1.08 0.36 2.26
N ARG A 70 -0.47 -0.80 2.50
CA ARG A 70 -0.79 -1.62 3.68
C ARG A 70 -0.46 -0.90 4.99
N ARG A 71 0.63 -0.13 5.01
CA ARG A 71 0.97 0.71 6.17
C ARG A 71 -0.07 1.79 6.39
N LEU A 72 -0.47 2.51 5.34
CA LEU A 72 -1.51 3.55 5.42
C LEU A 72 -2.88 2.98 5.82
N ASP A 73 -3.22 1.80 5.30
CA ASP A 73 -4.41 1.04 5.69
C ASP A 73 -4.41 0.70 7.19
N HIS A 74 -3.28 0.27 7.74
CA HIS A 74 -3.16 0.01 9.18
C HIS A 74 -3.37 1.26 10.05
N GLU A 75 -2.98 2.43 9.56
CA GLU A 75 -3.18 3.69 10.28
C GLU A 75 -4.68 4.02 10.39
N ILE A 76 -5.48 3.75 9.35
CA ILE A 76 -6.92 4.03 9.33
C ILE A 76 -7.79 2.89 9.85
N SER A 77 -7.32 1.64 9.73
CA SER A 77 -8.06 0.45 10.16
C SER A 77 -7.67 0.02 11.58
N GLY A 78 -6.77 0.76 12.24
CA GLY A 78 -6.18 0.41 13.52
C GLY A 78 -7.18 0.36 14.67
N ASP A 79 -8.39 0.89 14.52
CA ASP A 79 -9.46 0.78 15.51
C ASP A 79 -10.34 -0.46 15.32
N ILE A 80 -10.15 -1.25 14.26
CA ILE A 80 -10.86 -2.51 14.02
C ILE A 80 -10.08 -3.66 14.68
N ALA A 81 -10.78 -4.57 15.35
CA ALA A 81 -10.14 -5.65 16.11
C ALA A 81 -9.23 -6.53 15.23
N TRP A 82 -9.74 -7.03 14.09
CA TRP A 82 -9.00 -7.84 13.12
C TRP A 82 -9.60 -7.72 11.72
N ILE A 83 -8.74 -7.65 10.70
CA ILE A 83 -9.12 -7.72 9.28
C ILE A 83 -8.35 -8.89 8.65
N CYS A 84 -9.07 -9.96 8.29
CA CYS A 84 -8.50 -11.19 7.71
C CYS A 84 -8.42 -11.19 6.18
N GLY A 85 -8.79 -10.10 5.53
CA GLY A 85 -8.68 -9.93 4.08
C GLY A 85 -9.22 -8.58 3.64
N VAL A 86 -8.60 -8.01 2.62
CA VAL A 86 -9.10 -6.82 1.94
C VAL A 86 -9.37 -7.23 0.50
N ALA A 87 -10.63 -7.13 0.08
CA ALA A 87 -10.96 -7.32 -1.33
C ALA A 87 -10.56 -6.07 -2.09
N TRP A 88 -9.81 -6.26 -3.18
CA TRP A 88 -9.48 -5.19 -4.11
C TRP A 88 -10.41 -5.28 -5.32
N LYS A 89 -11.03 -4.15 -5.66
CA LYS A 89 -11.83 -4.00 -6.88
C LYS A 89 -11.28 -2.83 -7.66
N ASP A 90 -11.20 -3.01 -8.98
CA ASP A 90 -10.75 -1.98 -9.93
C ASP A 90 -9.36 -1.38 -9.64
N THR A 91 -8.52 -2.08 -8.88
CA THR A 91 -7.15 -1.65 -8.58
C THR A 91 -6.29 -1.63 -9.83
N ARG A 92 -5.60 -0.52 -10.04
CA ARG A 92 -4.64 -0.31 -11.13
C ARG A 92 -3.32 0.13 -10.49
N TRP A 93 -2.23 -0.48 -10.94
CA TRP A 93 -0.86 -0.12 -10.59
C TRP A 93 -0.15 0.37 -11.85
#